data_AF-A0A3M1JJP6-F1
#
_entry.id   AF-A0A3M1JJP6-F1
#
_cell.length_a   1.000
_cell.length_b   1.000
_cell.length_c   1.000
_cell.angle_alpha   90.00
_cell.angle_beta   90.00
_cell.angle_gamma   90.00
#
_symmetry.space_group_name_H-M   'P 1'
#
loop_
_entity.id
_entity.type
_entity.pdbx_description
1 polymer ?
#
loop_
_entity_poly.entity_id
_entity_poly.type
_entity_poly.pdbx_seq_one_letter_code
_entity_poly.pdbx_strand_id
1 'polypeptide(L)'
;MERSMNRRSAVYGSSLKRCAVPVARVAALGRRLSWGGCVLMVAASLVLSYPAQANDDSSATVRQKARMAQKFGRPGPVYDLAVRFSRKGAFEEARILLLALKRPDHPLVLNQLGYATRKAGRPQEAITYYEAALKLDPGFLQARQYLGEAWLQLDKPDQASKELAALDALCGKCKDYRDLERAIRAYTDGGPAPSSGW
;
A
#
# COMPACT_ATOMS: atom_id res chain seq x y z
N MET A 1 -51.83 13.41 -25.16
CA MET A 1 -51.81 12.45 -26.28
C MET A 1 -50.38 12.39 -26.79
N GLU A 2 -49.70 11.28 -27.02
CA GLU A 2 -49.84 9.88 -26.64
C GLU A 2 -48.51 9.20 -27.07
N ARG A 3 -48.20 8.08 -26.42
CA ARG A 3 -47.01 7.22 -26.55
C ARG A 3 -46.58 6.86 -27.98
N SER A 4 -45.28 6.65 -28.19
CA SER A 4 -44.63 5.32 -28.44
C SER A 4 -43.25 5.47 -29.12
N MET A 5 -42.16 5.05 -28.46
CA MET A 5 -41.37 3.82 -28.68
C MET A 5 -40.65 3.73 -30.05
N ASN A 6 -39.33 3.89 -30.09
CA ASN A 6 -38.31 2.85 -29.86
C ASN A 6 -38.18 1.81 -30.99
N ARG A 7 -37.09 1.91 -31.77
CA ARG A 7 -36.17 0.79 -32.07
C ARG A 7 -35.03 1.25 -32.99
N ARG A 8 -33.78 1.13 -32.54
CA ARG A 8 -32.62 0.74 -33.36
C ARG A 8 -31.53 0.19 -32.46
N SER A 9 -31.37 -1.13 -32.53
CA SER A 9 -30.32 -1.93 -31.91
C SER A 9 -29.12 -2.04 -32.86
N ALA A 10 -27.91 -2.10 -32.31
CA ALA A 10 -26.70 -2.82 -32.79
C ALA A 10 -25.47 -2.18 -32.10
N VAL A 11 -25.11 -2.62 -30.89
CA VAL A 11 -24.17 -3.71 -30.57
C VAL A 11 -22.73 -3.39 -30.97
N TYR A 12 -21.94 -3.18 -29.90
CA TYR A 12 -20.51 -2.97 -29.77
C TYR A 12 -19.65 -4.03 -30.48
N GLY A 13 -18.64 -3.58 -31.24
CA GLY A 13 -17.50 -4.40 -31.67
C GLY A 13 -16.33 -4.26 -30.70
N SER A 14 -16.19 -5.22 -29.78
CA SER A 14 -15.02 -5.35 -28.88
C SER A 14 -14.01 -6.33 -29.47
N SER A 15 -12.88 -5.83 -29.95
CA SER A 15 -11.73 -6.63 -30.41
C SER A 15 -10.85 -7.00 -29.20
N LEU A 16 -11.18 -8.12 -28.55
CA LEU A 16 -10.36 -8.72 -27.48
C LEU A 16 -9.45 -9.78 -28.10
N LYS A 17 -8.17 -9.42 -28.27
CA LYS A 17 -7.08 -10.37 -28.55
C LYS A 17 -6.94 -11.30 -27.34
N ARG A 18 -7.41 -12.54 -27.49
CA ARG A 18 -7.18 -13.65 -26.55
C ARG A 18 -5.74 -14.13 -26.71
N CYS A 19 -4.90 -13.91 -25.71
CA CYS A 19 -3.66 -14.66 -25.55
C CYS A 19 -4.04 -16.09 -25.12
N ALA A 20 -3.92 -17.04 -26.04
CA ALA A 20 -4.08 -18.47 -25.77
C ALA A 20 -2.91 -18.95 -24.91
N VAL A 21 -3.22 -19.46 -23.72
CA VAL A 21 -2.30 -20.27 -22.92
C VAL A 21 -2.56 -21.73 -23.29
N PRO A 22 -1.57 -22.51 -23.78
CA PRO A 22 -1.81 -23.92 -24.07
C PRO A 22 -1.81 -24.71 -22.77
N VAL A 23 -2.96 -25.33 -22.48
CA VAL A 23 -3.07 -26.41 -21.47
C VAL A 23 -2.52 -27.68 -22.11
N ALA A 24 -1.30 -28.06 -21.74
CA ALA A 24 -0.71 -29.32 -22.15
C ALA A 24 -1.45 -30.49 -21.46
N ARG A 25 -2.00 -31.39 -22.28
CA ARG A 25 -2.65 -32.64 -21.84
C ARG A 25 -1.57 -33.63 -21.40
N VAL A 26 -1.71 -34.13 -20.18
CA VAL A 26 -1.00 -35.32 -19.69
C VAL A 26 -1.63 -36.54 -20.36
N ALA A 27 -0.85 -37.25 -21.19
CA ALA A 27 -1.20 -38.57 -21.68
C ALA A 27 -0.06 -39.54 -21.34
N ALA A 28 -0.32 -40.41 -20.38
CA ALA A 28 0.51 -41.54 -20.01
C ALA A 28 0.36 -42.66 -21.03
N LEU A 29 1.47 -43.26 -21.50
CA LEU A 29 1.46 -44.55 -22.17
C LEU A 29 2.82 -45.28 -21.96
N GLY A 30 2.74 -46.35 -21.17
CA GLY A 30 3.29 -47.68 -21.46
C GLY A 30 4.74 -47.85 -21.93
N ARG A 31 5.56 -48.36 -21.01
CA ARG A 31 6.88 -49.00 -21.20
C ARG A 31 6.94 -50.02 -22.35
N ARG A 32 8.07 -50.08 -23.06
CA ARG A 32 8.80 -51.34 -23.35
C ARG A 32 10.31 -51.12 -23.29
N LEU A 33 10.98 -52.01 -22.55
CA LEU A 33 12.41 -52.12 -22.36
C LEU A 33 13.10 -52.62 -23.65
N SER A 34 14.29 -52.09 -23.93
CA SER A 34 15.31 -52.74 -24.76
C SER A 34 16.67 -52.49 -24.10
N TRP A 35 17.37 -53.58 -23.78
CA TRP A 35 18.71 -53.58 -23.21
C TRP A 35 19.74 -53.08 -24.22
N GLY A 36 20.62 -52.19 -23.77
CA GLY A 36 21.79 -51.72 -24.52
C GLY A 36 22.50 -50.66 -23.68
N GLY A 37 23.54 -51.06 -22.95
CA GLY A 37 24.20 -50.23 -21.97
C GLY A 37 24.95 -49.04 -22.55
N CYS A 38 25.05 -47.96 -21.78
CA CYS A 38 26.32 -47.28 -21.47
C CYS A 38 26.08 -46.11 -20.51
N VAL A 39 26.71 -46.22 -19.33
CA VAL A 39 27.48 -45.18 -18.63
C VAL A 39 26.74 -43.88 -18.21
N LEU A 40 26.48 -43.84 -16.89
CA LEU A 40 26.76 -42.75 -15.94
C LEU A 40 26.87 -41.30 -16.48
N MET A 41 26.05 -40.39 -15.96
CA MET A 41 26.48 -39.28 -15.08
C MET A 41 25.41 -38.17 -14.97
N VAL A 42 25.10 -37.83 -13.72
CA VAL A 42 24.74 -36.50 -13.20
C VAL A 42 23.55 -35.76 -13.83
N ALA A 43 22.46 -35.70 -13.06
CA ALA A 43 21.80 -34.41 -12.82
C ALA A 43 21.43 -34.33 -11.34
N ALA A 44 22.45 -34.06 -10.54
CA ALA A 44 22.29 -33.56 -9.18
C ALA A 44 21.50 -32.25 -9.22
N SER A 45 20.48 -32.19 -8.36
CA SER A 45 20.10 -31.03 -7.57
C SER A 45 20.28 -29.66 -8.19
N LEU A 46 19.25 -29.17 -8.87
CA LEU A 46 18.94 -27.73 -8.89
C LEU A 46 17.54 -27.53 -8.29
N VAL A 47 17.42 -27.83 -6.99
CA VAL A 47 16.55 -27.00 -6.16
C VAL A 47 17.25 -25.65 -6.13
N LEU A 48 16.93 -24.82 -7.13
CA LEU A 48 17.25 -23.40 -7.07
C LEU A 48 16.63 -22.91 -5.77
N SER A 49 17.47 -22.68 -4.78
CA SER A 49 17.17 -21.82 -3.65
C SER A 49 16.88 -20.45 -4.22
N TYR A 50 15.64 -20.24 -4.67
CA TYR A 50 15.12 -18.90 -4.82
C TYR A 50 15.14 -18.31 -3.41
N PRO A 51 15.92 -17.25 -3.14
CA PRO A 51 15.63 -16.46 -1.97
C PRO A 51 14.22 -15.92 -2.22
N ALA A 52 13.26 -16.40 -1.42
CA ALA A 52 12.02 -15.67 -1.25
C ALA A 52 12.46 -14.31 -0.70
N GLN A 53 12.51 -13.30 -1.56
CA GLN A 53 12.67 -11.92 -1.15
C GLN A 53 11.42 -11.58 -0.34
N ALA A 54 11.45 -11.95 0.95
CA ALA A 54 10.48 -11.52 1.92
C ALA A 54 10.60 -10.00 1.94
N ASN A 55 9.59 -9.32 1.40
CA ASN A 55 9.47 -7.88 1.49
C ASN A 55 9.77 -7.48 2.95
N ASP A 56 10.63 -6.48 3.14
CA ASP A 56 11.02 -5.86 4.40
C ASP A 56 9.84 -5.11 5.06
N ASP A 57 8.70 -5.78 5.16
CA ASP A 57 7.65 -5.41 6.10
C ASP A 57 8.22 -5.77 7.47
N SER A 58 8.91 -4.80 8.07
CA SER A 58 9.50 -4.92 9.39
C SER A 58 8.49 -5.60 10.32
N SER A 59 8.94 -6.62 11.06
CA SER A 59 8.06 -7.47 11.87
C SER A 59 7.13 -6.68 12.81
N ALA A 60 7.52 -5.45 13.16
CA ALA A 60 6.70 -4.47 13.88
C ALA A 60 5.45 -4.03 13.12
N THR A 61 5.56 -3.64 11.85
CA THR A 61 4.42 -3.23 11.01
C THR A 61 3.42 -4.37 10.81
N VAL A 62 3.90 -5.61 10.61
CA VAL A 62 3.04 -6.79 10.47
C VAL A 62 2.28 -7.06 11.77
N ARG A 63 2.98 -7.07 12.91
CA ARG A 63 2.36 -7.22 14.24
C ARG A 63 1.33 -6.11 14.50
N GLN A 64 1.64 -4.87 14.14
CA GLN A 64 0.75 -3.74 14.37
C GLN A 64 -0.53 -3.85 13.53
N LYS A 65 -0.41 -4.15 12.23
CA LYS A 65 -1.56 -4.39 11.33
C LYS A 65 -2.45 -5.52 11.85
N ALA A 66 -1.86 -6.62 12.36
CA ALA A 66 -2.61 -7.72 12.94
C ALA A 66 -3.40 -7.28 14.20
N ARG A 67 -2.78 -6.51 15.10
CA ARG A 67 -3.46 -5.92 16.27
C ARG A 67 -4.60 -5.01 15.87
N MET A 68 -4.41 -4.15 14.86
CA MET A 68 -5.47 -3.27 14.37
C MET A 68 -6.63 -4.05 13.76
N ALA A 69 -6.34 -5.08 12.96
CA ALA A 69 -7.38 -5.92 12.37
C ALA A 69 -8.20 -6.64 13.44
N GLN A 70 -7.56 -7.12 14.51
CA GLN A 70 -8.25 -7.74 15.65
C GLN A 70 -9.13 -6.74 16.41
N LYS A 71 -8.62 -5.52 16.66
CA LYS A 71 -9.30 -4.52 17.51
C LYS A 71 -10.39 -3.73 16.78
N PHE A 72 -10.14 -3.32 15.54
CA PHE A 72 -11.01 -2.40 14.79
C PHE A 72 -11.74 -3.08 13.62
N GLY A 73 -11.33 -4.29 13.24
CA GLY A 73 -11.82 -4.98 12.06
C GLY A 73 -11.19 -4.46 10.77
N ARG A 74 -11.82 -4.78 9.63
CA ARG A 74 -11.44 -4.21 8.32
C ARG A 74 -12.26 -2.94 8.05
N PRO A 75 -11.65 -1.85 7.55
CA PRO A 75 -12.31 -0.56 7.31
C PRO A 75 -13.33 -0.55 6.15
N GLY A 76 -13.47 -1.65 5.41
CA GLY A 76 -14.50 -1.84 4.39
C GLY A 76 -14.10 -1.40 2.97
N PRO A 77 -14.97 -1.61 1.97
CA PRO A 77 -14.64 -1.45 0.55
C PRO A 77 -14.44 0.01 0.11
N VAL A 78 -15.08 0.97 0.77
CA VAL A 78 -14.90 2.41 0.47
C VAL A 78 -13.49 2.87 0.85
N TYR A 79 -12.92 2.35 1.95
CA TYR A 79 -11.52 2.57 2.29
C TYR A 79 -10.59 2.03 1.19
N ASP A 80 -10.81 0.79 0.74
CA ASP A 80 -9.99 0.20 -0.32
C ASP A 80 -10.08 1.00 -1.63
N LEU A 81 -11.25 1.58 -1.92
CA LEU A 81 -11.44 2.48 -3.05
C LEU A 81 -10.63 3.78 -2.87
N ALA A 82 -10.72 4.43 -1.72
CA ALA A 82 -9.96 5.64 -1.44
C ALA A 82 -8.44 5.42 -1.57
N VAL A 83 -7.93 4.29 -1.07
CA VAL A 83 -6.51 3.92 -1.24
C VAL A 83 -6.13 3.82 -2.72
N ARG A 84 -7.02 3.31 -3.58
CA ARG A 84 -6.77 3.27 -5.04
C ARG A 84 -6.77 4.67 -5.66
N PHE A 85 -7.64 5.58 -5.22
CA PHE A 85 -7.62 6.98 -5.66
C PHE A 85 -6.33 7.68 -5.24
N SER A 86 -5.91 7.50 -3.98
CA SER A 86 -4.62 8.02 -3.48
C SER A 86 -3.43 7.54 -4.30
N ARG A 87 -3.39 6.25 -4.70
CA ARG A 87 -2.34 5.71 -5.57
C ARG A 87 -2.30 6.33 -6.98
N LYS A 88 -3.42 6.88 -7.44
CA LYS A 88 -3.54 7.58 -8.74
C LYS A 88 -3.24 9.07 -8.63
N GLY A 89 -2.90 9.58 -7.44
CA GLY A 89 -2.74 11.01 -7.19
C GLY A 89 -4.04 11.79 -7.03
N ALA A 90 -5.20 11.11 -7.07
CA ALA A 90 -6.51 11.70 -6.90
C ALA A 90 -6.83 11.86 -5.40
N PHE A 91 -6.09 12.76 -4.75
CA PHE A 91 -6.06 12.89 -3.30
C PHE A 91 -7.33 13.53 -2.73
N GLU A 92 -7.94 14.48 -3.45
CA GLU A 92 -9.18 15.11 -3.00
C GLU A 92 -10.37 14.13 -3.08
N GLU A 93 -10.46 13.35 -4.15
CA GLU A 93 -11.46 12.29 -4.29
C GLU A 93 -11.29 11.23 -3.20
N ALA A 94 -10.04 10.82 -2.91
CA ALA A 94 -9.76 9.91 -1.81
C ALA A 94 -10.22 10.48 -0.47
N ARG A 95 -9.93 11.77 -0.19
CA ARG A 95 -10.35 12.45 1.03
C ARG A 95 -11.86 12.48 1.17
N ILE A 96 -12.58 12.84 0.11
CA ILE A 96 -14.06 12.89 0.11
C ILE A 96 -14.66 11.51 0.39
N LEU A 97 -14.14 10.45 -0.27
CA LEU A 97 -14.60 9.08 -0.03
C LEU A 97 -14.40 8.64 1.43
N LEU A 98 -13.26 9.02 2.01
CA LEU A 98 -12.94 8.69 3.39
C LEU A 98 -13.80 9.46 4.39
N LEU A 99 -14.11 10.74 4.12
CA LEU A 99 -15.02 11.55 4.94
C LEU A 99 -16.46 11.01 4.92
N ALA A 100 -16.88 10.35 3.84
CA ALA A 100 -18.20 9.74 3.73
C ALA A 100 -18.37 8.44 4.55
N LEU A 101 -17.29 7.90 5.14
CA LEU A 101 -17.38 6.71 5.97
C LEU A 101 -18.05 7.00 7.31
N LYS A 102 -19.01 6.15 7.70
CA LYS A 102 -19.65 6.19 9.03
C LYS A 102 -18.72 5.76 10.20
N ARG A 103 -17.44 5.51 9.93
CA ARG A 103 -16.41 5.07 10.89
C ARG A 103 -15.17 5.97 10.83
N PRO A 104 -15.30 7.26 11.19
CA PRO A 104 -14.14 8.15 11.29
C PRO A 104 -13.20 7.76 12.45
N ASP A 105 -13.60 6.83 13.31
CA ASP A 105 -12.89 6.35 14.50
C ASP A 105 -12.00 5.12 14.26
N HIS A 106 -11.65 4.83 13.00
CA HIS A 106 -10.77 3.72 12.66
C HIS A 106 -9.35 4.25 12.38
N PRO A 107 -8.28 3.77 13.04
CA PRO A 107 -6.95 4.35 12.88
C PRO A 107 -6.45 4.31 11.43
N LEU A 108 -6.64 3.19 10.71
CA LEU A 108 -6.31 3.11 9.28
C LEU A 108 -7.06 4.16 8.43
N VAL A 109 -8.35 4.38 8.69
CA VAL A 109 -9.15 5.38 7.97
C VAL A 109 -8.61 6.78 8.25
N LEU A 110 -8.39 7.12 9.53
CA LEU A 110 -7.81 8.39 9.94
C LEU A 110 -6.43 8.63 9.32
N ASN A 111 -5.55 7.64 9.32
CA ASN A 111 -4.24 7.76 8.68
C ASN A 111 -4.37 7.98 7.17
N GLN A 112 -5.30 7.31 6.49
CA GLN A 112 -5.53 7.58 5.07
C GLN A 112 -6.18 8.94 4.81
N LEU A 113 -7.06 9.42 5.70
CA LEU A 113 -7.58 10.79 5.63
C LEU A 113 -6.43 11.78 5.74
N GLY A 114 -5.54 11.61 6.72
CA GLY A 114 -4.33 12.41 6.87
C GLY A 114 -3.47 12.36 5.62
N TYR A 115 -3.21 11.17 5.08
CA TYR A 115 -2.38 10.98 3.88
C TYR A 115 -2.95 11.72 2.68
N ALA A 116 -4.23 11.48 2.36
CA ALA A 116 -4.91 12.12 1.24
C ALA A 116 -4.97 13.64 1.44
N THR A 117 -5.31 14.11 2.64
CA THR A 117 -5.42 15.54 2.97
C THR A 117 -4.06 16.25 2.85
N ARG A 118 -2.98 15.62 3.33
CA ARG A 118 -1.62 16.16 3.21
C ARG A 118 -1.19 16.26 1.77
N LYS A 119 -1.37 15.19 1.00
CA LYS A 119 -0.98 15.16 -0.42
C LYS A 119 -1.87 16.06 -1.30
N ALA A 120 -3.07 16.42 -0.82
CA ALA A 120 -3.90 17.46 -1.42
C ALA A 120 -3.48 18.91 -1.04
N GLY A 121 -2.33 19.09 -0.37
CA GLY A 121 -1.80 20.41 -0.03
C GLY A 121 -2.41 21.03 1.24
N ARG A 122 -3.03 20.21 2.11
CA ARG A 122 -3.68 20.66 3.35
C ARG A 122 -3.00 20.07 4.59
N PRO A 123 -1.67 20.25 4.79
CA PRO A 123 -0.91 19.59 5.84
C PRO A 123 -1.37 19.95 7.26
N GLN A 124 -1.83 21.19 7.48
CA GLN A 124 -2.34 21.62 8.79
C GLN A 124 -3.59 20.83 9.22
N GLU A 125 -4.48 20.52 8.29
CA GLU A 125 -5.63 19.66 8.57
C GLU A 125 -5.19 18.20 8.74
N ALA A 126 -4.26 17.73 7.90
CA ALA A 126 -3.76 16.36 7.95
C ALA A 126 -3.22 15.95 9.33
N ILE A 127 -2.53 16.87 10.02
CA ILE A 127 -2.03 16.68 11.38
C ILE A 127 -3.14 16.22 12.33
N THR A 128 -4.33 16.83 12.26
CA THR A 128 -5.45 16.48 13.14
C THR A 128 -5.89 15.03 12.97
N TYR A 129 -5.87 14.51 11.74
CA TYR A 129 -6.21 13.12 11.46
C TYR A 129 -5.13 12.15 11.92
N TYR A 130 -3.84 12.49 11.73
CA TYR A 130 -2.75 11.65 12.24
C TYR A 130 -2.74 11.60 13.77
N GLU A 131 -2.92 12.73 14.44
CA GLU A 131 -3.04 12.78 15.90
C GLU A 131 -4.25 11.98 16.39
N ALA A 132 -5.39 12.06 15.70
CA ALA A 132 -6.55 11.22 16.01
C ALA A 132 -6.24 9.72 15.83
N ALA A 133 -5.51 9.33 14.78
CA ALA A 133 -5.08 7.94 14.59
C ALA A 133 -4.15 7.48 15.73
N LEU A 134 -3.22 8.33 16.15
CA LEU A 134 -2.27 8.06 17.23
C LEU A 134 -2.92 8.03 18.62
N LYS A 135 -4.02 8.75 18.83
CA LYS A 135 -4.85 8.63 20.04
C LYS A 135 -5.48 7.23 20.17
N LEU A 136 -5.84 6.60 19.05
CA LEU A 136 -6.45 5.27 19.04
C LEU A 136 -5.42 4.14 19.07
N ASP A 137 -4.27 4.36 18.43
CA ASP A 137 -3.11 3.45 18.42
C ASP A 137 -1.80 4.26 18.52
N PRO A 138 -1.27 4.45 19.74
CA PRO A 138 0.00 5.17 19.96
C PRO A 138 1.22 4.53 19.29
N GLY A 139 1.12 3.24 18.95
CA GLY A 139 2.14 2.47 18.25
C GLY A 139 2.03 2.53 16.73
N PHE A 140 1.18 3.41 16.17
CA PHE A 140 0.97 3.48 14.73
C PHE A 140 2.12 4.13 13.97
N LEU A 141 3.09 3.30 13.60
CA LEU A 141 4.35 3.69 12.95
C LEU A 141 4.12 4.56 11.70
N GLN A 142 3.26 4.11 10.79
CA GLN A 142 2.99 4.84 9.54
C GLN A 142 2.35 6.21 9.80
N ALA A 143 1.48 6.33 10.81
CA ALA A 143 0.88 7.61 11.18
C ALA A 143 1.91 8.59 11.74
N ARG A 144 2.90 8.11 12.51
CA ARG A 144 4.02 8.94 13.00
C ARG A 144 4.92 9.41 11.86
N GLN A 145 5.27 8.51 10.94
CA GLN A 145 6.03 8.87 9.75
C GLN A 145 5.34 10.00 8.98
N TYR A 146 4.05 9.82 8.67
CA TYR A 146 3.30 10.81 7.89
C TYR A 146 3.02 12.10 8.64
N LEU A 147 2.88 12.05 9.97
CA LEU A 147 2.82 13.24 10.82
C LEU A 147 4.14 14.03 10.75
N GLY A 148 5.28 13.35 10.84
CA GLY A 148 6.60 13.97 10.66
C GLY A 148 6.74 14.64 9.29
N GLU A 149 6.33 13.97 8.21
CA GLU A 149 6.31 14.57 6.87
C GLU A 149 5.37 15.78 6.78
N ALA A 150 4.21 15.75 7.46
CA ALA A 150 3.29 16.89 7.50
C ALA A 150 3.92 18.11 8.20
N TRP A 151 4.68 17.89 9.27
CA TRP A 151 5.41 18.94 9.96
C TRP A 151 6.49 19.57 9.09
N LEU A 152 7.20 18.78 8.27
CA LEU A 152 8.16 19.31 7.31
C LEU A 152 7.49 20.21 6.25
N GLN A 153 6.28 19.87 5.80
CA GLN A 153 5.52 20.73 4.87
C GLN A 153 5.04 22.05 5.50
N LEU A 154 5.05 22.13 6.83
CA LEU A 154 4.75 23.34 7.59
C LEU A 154 5.99 24.04 8.12
N ASP A 155 7.17 23.70 7.60
CA ASP A 155 8.45 24.31 8.00
C ASP A 155 8.80 24.10 9.48
N LYS A 156 8.42 22.93 10.02
CA LYS A 156 8.61 22.57 11.45
C LYS A 156 9.47 21.30 11.61
N PRO A 157 10.76 21.33 11.25
CA PRO A 157 11.66 20.17 11.34
C PRO A 157 11.85 19.66 12.77
N ASP A 158 11.73 20.52 13.79
CA ASP A 158 11.81 20.11 15.19
C ASP A 158 10.69 19.15 15.59
N GLN A 159 9.47 19.38 15.08
CA GLN A 159 8.34 18.48 15.34
C GLN A 159 8.49 17.17 14.58
N ALA A 160 9.02 17.21 13.36
CA ALA A 160 9.36 16.00 12.61
C ALA A 160 10.43 15.16 13.34
N SER A 161 11.43 15.81 13.95
CA SER A 161 12.47 15.15 14.73
C SER A 161 11.93 14.47 15.99
N LYS A 162 10.89 15.03 16.62
CA LYS A 162 10.17 14.36 17.73
C LYS A 162 9.48 13.08 17.29
N GLU A 163 8.82 13.10 16.13
CA GLU A 163 8.20 11.88 15.58
C GLU A 163 9.26 10.83 15.19
N LEU A 164 10.42 11.27 14.70
CA LEU A 164 11.54 10.36 14.42
C LEU A 164 12.07 9.69 15.69
N ALA A 165 12.25 10.45 16.78
CA ALA A 165 12.64 9.90 18.07
C ALA A 165 11.58 8.93 18.63
N ALA A 166 10.28 9.23 18.44
CA ALA A 166 9.21 8.33 18.83
C ALA A 166 9.21 7.02 18.01
N LEU A 167 9.52 7.09 16.71
CA LEU A 167 9.69 5.90 15.87
C LEU A 167 10.88 5.04 16.34
N ASP A 168 12.02 5.66 16.63
CA ASP A 168 13.21 4.97 17.14
C ASP A 168 12.91 4.22 18.46
N ALA A 169 12.20 4.86 19.38
CA ALA A 169 11.78 4.23 20.63
C ALA A 169 10.81 3.05 20.44
N LEU A 170 9.99 3.07 19.39
CA LEU A 170 8.98 2.01 19.13
C LEU A 170 9.54 0.83 18.34
N CYS A 171 10.42 1.08 17.37
CA CYS A 171 10.85 0.08 16.40
C CYS A 171 12.34 0.13 16.04
N GLY A 172 13.11 1.10 16.56
CA GLY A 172 14.46 1.41 16.10
C GLY A 172 14.48 1.96 14.67
N LYS A 173 15.52 1.62 13.90
CA LYS A 173 15.67 2.00 12.48
C LYS A 173 14.79 1.21 11.52
N CYS A 174 13.52 1.02 11.86
CA CYS A 174 12.56 0.35 11.00
C CYS A 174 12.28 1.13 9.71
N LYS A 175 11.46 0.57 8.82
CA LYS A 175 11.15 1.22 7.53
C LYS A 175 10.59 2.63 7.72
N ASP A 176 9.59 2.80 8.57
CA ASP A 176 8.96 4.10 8.84
C ASP A 176 9.95 5.13 9.40
N TYR A 177 10.88 4.71 10.28
CA TYR A 177 12.00 5.55 10.75
C TYR A 177 12.87 6.00 9.59
N ARG A 178 13.35 5.06 8.76
CA ARG A 178 14.27 5.37 7.65
C ARG A 178 13.64 6.28 6.60
N ASP A 179 12.33 6.14 6.38
CA ASP A 179 11.58 6.99 5.47
C ASP A 179 11.49 8.43 6.01
N LEU A 180 11.16 8.61 7.29
CA LEU A 180 11.12 9.94 7.90
C LEU A 180 12.52 10.56 8.04
N GLU A 181 13.54 9.78 8.41
CA GLU A 181 14.94 10.22 8.49
C GLU A 181 15.41 10.78 7.13
N ARG A 182 15.08 10.08 6.04
CA ARG A 182 15.37 10.54 4.68
C ARG A 182 14.65 11.84 4.34
N ALA A 183 13.38 11.96 4.73
CA ALA A 183 12.60 13.18 4.49
C ALA A 183 13.15 14.38 5.25
N ILE A 184 13.52 14.20 6.53
CA ILE A 184 14.15 15.23 7.35
C ILE A 184 15.48 15.65 6.72
N ARG A 185 16.34 14.69 6.37
CA ARG A 185 17.62 14.98 5.73
C ARG A 185 17.46 15.74 4.42
N ALA A 186 16.53 15.31 3.56
CA ALA A 186 16.26 15.99 2.30
C ALA A 186 15.84 17.45 2.53
N TYR A 187 15.01 17.71 3.55
CA TYR A 187 14.62 19.07 3.92
C TYR A 187 15.81 19.89 4.47
N THR A 188 16.64 19.31 5.36
CA THR A 188 17.81 20.03 5.92
C THR A 188 18.88 20.35 4.88
N ASP A 189 19.02 19.51 3.86
CA ASP A 189 19.98 19.69 2.77
C ASP A 189 19.48 20.74 1.74
N GLY A 190 18.40 21.49 2.04
CA GLY A 190 17.80 22.49 1.17
C GLY A 190 16.91 21.91 0.07
N GLY A 191 16.61 20.61 0.13
CA GLY A 191 15.66 19.95 -0.75
C GLY A 191 14.22 20.35 -0.45
N PRO A 192 13.31 20.19 -1.42
CA PRO A 192 11.94 20.62 -1.22
C PRO A 192 11.20 19.71 -0.22
N ALA A 193 10.27 20.28 0.53
CA ALA A 193 9.45 19.53 1.48
C ALA A 193 8.71 18.37 0.78
N PRO A 194 8.44 17.23 1.48
CA PRO A 194 7.93 16.00 0.87
C PRO A 194 6.54 16.09 0.16
N SER A 195 5.90 17.26 0.08
CA SER A 195 4.72 17.52 -0.77
C SER A 195 5.05 17.86 -2.22
N SER A 196 6.27 18.23 -2.57
CA SER A 196 6.56 18.96 -3.83
C SER A 196 6.59 18.13 -5.12
N GLY A 197 6.28 16.84 -5.08
CA GLY A 197 6.24 15.97 -6.26
C GLY A 197 7.12 14.74 -6.13
N TRP A 198 6.50 13.66 -5.66
CA TRP A 198 6.87 12.27 -5.89
C TRP A 198 5.56 11.48 -6.05
#